data_AF-A0A7S9LVG7-F1
#
_entry.id   AF-A0A7S9LVG7-F1
#
_cell.length_a   1.000
_cell.length_b   1.000
_cell.length_c   1.000
_cell.angle_alpha   90.00
_cell.angle_beta   90.00
_cell.angle_gamma   90.00
#
_symmetry.space_group_name_H-M   'P 1'
#
loop_
_entity.id
_entity.type
_entity.pdbx_description
1 polymer ?
#
loop_
_entity_poly.entity_id
_entity_poly.type
_entity_poly.pdbx_seq_one_letter_code
_entity_poly.pdbx_strand_id
1 'polypeptide(L)'
;MIGLARSSLQYQPTQRDDDALRLALIRLAKQYGRYGYRKITELLHMEGWRVNHKKVERLWREEGLQLPQRHKKRKRLYHKGSSIIRLRPTHPNHVWAIDFVHDKLSNGRSYKMLTVLDEFTRQALAVVVRCLAPCVWATDQGFL
;
A
#
# COMPACT_ATOMS: atom_id res chain seq x y z
N MET A 1 -32.58 5.07 -44.03
CA MET A 1 -32.87 6.06 -42.97
C MET A 1 -31.91 5.82 -41.82
N ILE A 2 -31.07 6.79 -41.50
CA ILE A 2 -30.07 6.66 -40.42
C ILE A 2 -30.81 6.84 -39.08
N GLY A 3 -30.83 5.77 -38.27
CA GLY A 3 -31.52 5.70 -36.97
C GLY A 3 -30.80 6.45 -35.86
N LEU A 4 -30.69 7.78 -35.98
CA LEU A 4 -30.16 8.63 -34.91
C LEU A 4 -31.30 9.27 -34.12
N ALA A 5 -31.17 9.26 -32.79
CA ALA A 5 -32.11 9.88 -31.88
C ALA A 5 -32.10 11.42 -32.06
N ARG A 6 -33.29 12.06 -32.09
CA ARG A 6 -33.45 13.52 -32.27
C ARG A 6 -32.67 14.35 -31.25
N SER A 7 -32.46 13.85 -30.04
CA SER A 7 -31.68 14.51 -28.99
C SER A 7 -30.23 14.79 -29.39
N SER A 8 -29.64 13.92 -30.20
CA SER A 8 -28.26 14.06 -30.67
C SER A 8 -28.12 15.19 -31.69
N LEU A 9 -29.19 15.53 -32.43
CA LEU A 9 -29.22 16.61 -33.41
C LEU A 9 -29.38 18.00 -32.77
N GLN A 10 -29.84 18.06 -31.51
CA GLN A 10 -30.02 19.31 -30.75
C GLN A 10 -28.82 19.64 -29.84
N TYR A 11 -27.81 18.77 -29.79
CA TYR A 11 -26.63 19.00 -28.97
C TYR A 11 -25.77 20.10 -29.58
N GLN A 12 -25.80 21.29 -29.00
CA GLN A 12 -24.82 22.32 -29.28
C GLN A 12 -23.65 22.20 -28.29
N PRO A 13 -22.42 21.92 -28.76
CA PRO A 13 -21.26 21.93 -27.89
C PRO A 13 -20.98 23.37 -27.43
N THR A 14 -21.30 23.67 -26.16
CA THR A 14 -20.88 24.93 -25.54
C THR A 14 -19.37 24.87 -25.28
N GLN A 15 -18.59 25.76 -25.92
CA GLN A 15 -17.24 26.06 -25.45
C GLN A 15 -17.37 26.72 -24.08
N ARG A 16 -17.15 25.94 -23.02
CA ARG A 16 -17.06 26.48 -21.67
C ARG A 16 -15.61 26.86 -21.44
N ASP A 17 -15.41 28.11 -21.06
CA ASP A 17 -14.14 28.61 -20.54
C ASP A 17 -13.79 27.83 -19.27
N ASP A 18 -12.96 26.81 -19.47
CA ASP A 18 -12.49 25.90 -18.41
C ASP A 18 -11.13 26.36 -17.87
N ASP A 19 -10.60 27.51 -18.33
CA ASP A 19 -9.24 27.94 -18.05
C ASP A 19 -9.06 28.30 -16.58
N ALA A 20 -10.03 29.01 -16.00
CA ALA A 20 -10.03 29.32 -14.57
C ALA A 20 -10.05 28.05 -13.69
N LEU A 21 -10.80 27.02 -14.13
CA LEU A 21 -10.87 25.73 -13.44
C LEU A 21 -9.56 24.94 -13.59
N ARG A 22 -8.94 24.94 -14.78
CA ARG A 22 -7.63 24.32 -15.03
C ARG A 22 -6.56 24.94 -14.13
N LEU A 23 -6.51 26.27 -14.05
CA LEU A 23 -5.54 26.98 -13.21
C LEU A 23 -5.72 26.63 -11.72
N ALA A 24 -6.96 26.61 -11.22
CA ALA A 24 -7.25 26.20 -9.85
C ALA A 24 -6.84 24.74 -9.58
N LEU A 25 -7.12 23.85 -10.54
CA LEU A 25 -6.80 22.43 -10.47
C LEU A 25 -5.28 22.18 -10.45
N ILE A 26 -4.53 22.85 -11.33
CA ILE A 26 -3.06 22.78 -11.37
C ILE A 26 -2.45 23.32 -10.07
N ARG A 27 -2.99 24.44 -9.54
CA ARG A 27 -2.55 25.00 -8.25
C ARG A 27 -2.71 23.98 -7.12
N LEU A 28 -3.89 23.37 -6.99
CA LEU A 28 -4.15 22.38 -5.95
C LEU A 28 -3.35 21.09 -6.15
N ALA A 29 -3.16 20.65 -7.39
CA ALA A 29 -2.33 19.48 -7.69
C ALA A 29 -0.85 19.70 -7.33
N LYS A 30 -0.31 20.90 -7.59
CA LYS A 30 1.05 21.28 -7.18
C LYS A 30 1.19 21.35 -5.66
N GLN A 31 0.20 21.90 -4.96
CA GLN A 31 0.21 21.99 -3.50
C GLN A 31 0.06 20.62 -2.83
N TYR A 32 -0.75 19.72 -3.40
CA TYR A 32 -1.10 18.43 -2.84
C TYR A 32 -0.79 17.26 -3.80
N GLY A 33 0.47 17.10 -4.21
CA GLY A 33 0.90 16.12 -5.22
C GLY A 33 0.66 14.63 -4.91
N ARG A 34 0.14 14.28 -3.72
CA ARG A 34 -0.29 12.91 -3.37
C ARG A 34 -1.80 12.70 -3.54
N TYR A 35 -2.57 13.74 -3.80
CA TYR A 35 -4.03 13.68 -3.91
C TYR A 35 -4.44 13.43 -5.35
N GLY A 36 -5.38 12.50 -5.54
CA GLY A 36 -6.03 12.28 -6.84
C GLY A 36 -7.22 13.20 -7.06
N TYR A 37 -7.76 13.16 -8.28
CA TYR A 37 -8.86 14.02 -8.73
C TYR A 37 -10.08 14.04 -7.80
N ARG A 38 -10.40 12.93 -7.11
CA ARG A 38 -11.53 12.88 -6.13
C ARG A 38 -11.30 13.82 -4.95
N LYS A 39 -10.11 13.79 -4.35
CA LYS A 39 -9.75 14.68 -3.23
C LYS A 39 -9.63 16.13 -3.68
N ILE A 40 -9.11 16.36 -4.88
CA ILE A 40 -9.06 17.71 -5.45
C ILE A 40 -10.47 18.23 -5.74
N THR A 41 -11.41 17.39 -6.17
CA THR A 41 -12.82 17.79 -6.36
C THR A 41 -13.43 18.29 -5.04
N GLU A 42 -13.18 17.60 -3.93
CA GLU A 42 -13.65 18.04 -2.60
C GLU A 42 -13.04 19.40 -2.21
N LEU A 43 -11.74 19.60 -2.45
CA LEU A 43 -11.07 20.89 -2.19
C LEU A 43 -11.62 22.02 -3.06
N LEU A 44 -11.91 21.74 -4.34
CA LEU A 44 -12.57 22.70 -5.22
C LEU A 44 -13.97 23.06 -4.70
N HIS A 45 -14.73 22.10 -4.18
CA HIS A 45 -16.03 22.37 -3.58
C HIS A 45 -15.92 23.23 -2.31
N MET A 46 -14.89 23.01 -1.49
CA MET A 46 -14.60 23.85 -0.32
C MET A 46 -14.23 25.29 -0.71
N GLU A 47 -13.60 25.48 -1.86
CA GLU A 47 -13.32 26.81 -2.44
C GLU A 47 -14.53 27.41 -3.19
N GLY A 48 -15.70 26.75 -3.17
CA GLY A 48 -16.95 27.26 -3.74
C GLY A 48 -17.23 26.86 -5.19
N TRP A 49 -16.37 26.05 -5.80
CA TRP A 49 -16.59 25.57 -7.17
C TRP A 49 -17.71 24.53 -7.24
N ARG A 50 -18.73 24.75 -8.07
CA ARG A 50 -19.80 23.78 -8.32
C ARG A 50 -19.50 22.93 -9.56
N VAL A 51 -18.50 22.06 -9.46
CA VAL A 51 -18.04 21.21 -10.58
C VAL A 51 -18.29 19.73 -10.32
N ASN A 52 -18.73 18.99 -11.34
CA ASN A 52 -18.90 17.55 -11.24
C ASN A 52 -17.53 16.84 -11.26
N HIS A 53 -17.33 15.83 -10.40
CA HIS A 53 -16.12 15.01 -10.36
C HIS A 53 -15.73 14.42 -11.72
N LYS A 54 -16.71 14.10 -12.59
CA LYS A 54 -16.44 13.61 -13.96
C LYS A 54 -15.70 14.64 -14.82
N LYS A 55 -16.04 15.93 -14.66
CA LYS A 55 -15.37 17.02 -15.38
C LYS A 55 -13.94 17.21 -14.86
N VAL A 56 -13.77 17.18 -13.54
CA VAL A 56 -12.46 17.24 -12.89
C VAL A 56 -11.59 16.08 -13.35
N GLU A 57 -12.13 14.85 -13.41
CA GLU A 57 -11.41 13.69 -13.92
C GLU A 57 -10.96 13.86 -15.37
N ARG A 58 -11.82 14.42 -16.25
CA ARG A 58 -11.48 14.68 -17.65
C ARG A 58 -10.30 15.66 -17.76
N LEU A 59 -10.41 16.83 -17.12
CA LEU A 59 -9.35 17.83 -17.11
C LEU A 59 -8.07 17.31 -16.46
N TRP A 60 -8.18 16.51 -15.40
CA TRP A 60 -7.05 15.87 -14.74
C TRP A 60 -6.25 14.95 -15.68
N ARG A 61 -6.95 14.21 -16.55
CA ARG A 61 -6.32 13.37 -17.57
C ARG A 61 -5.72 14.19 -18.72
N GLU A 62 -6.40 15.24 -19.16
CA GLU A 62 -5.91 16.16 -20.20
C GLU A 62 -4.62 16.88 -19.77
N GLU A 63 -4.54 17.33 -18.51
CA GLU A 63 -3.36 17.99 -17.94
C GLU A 63 -2.22 17.01 -17.56
N GLY A 64 -2.40 15.70 -17.76
CA GLY A 64 -1.38 14.69 -17.47
C GLY A 64 -1.06 14.52 -15.97
N LEU A 65 -1.94 14.95 -15.07
CA LEU A 65 -1.72 14.93 -13.61
C LEU A 65 -1.91 13.53 -12.98
N GLN A 66 -1.87 12.47 -13.79
CA GLN A 66 -2.02 11.11 -13.27
C GLN A 66 -0.90 10.81 -12.28
N LEU A 67 -1.27 10.43 -11.07
CA LEU A 67 -0.28 10.06 -10.07
C LEU A 67 0.47 8.82 -10.58
N PRO A 68 1.81 8.84 -10.55
CA PRO A 68 2.58 7.64 -10.87
C PRO A 68 2.12 6.52 -9.95
N GLN A 69 2.00 5.31 -10.52
CA GLN A 69 1.61 4.14 -9.73
C GLN A 69 2.50 4.06 -8.50
N ARG A 70 1.87 3.90 -7.33
CA ARG A 70 2.58 3.78 -6.06
C ARG A 70 3.65 2.72 -6.22
N HIS A 71 4.92 3.13 -6.26
CA HIS A 71 6.02 2.19 -6.33
C HIS A 71 5.83 1.17 -5.21
N LYS A 72 5.72 -0.11 -5.59
CA LYS A 72 5.72 -1.19 -4.60
C LYS A 72 6.92 -0.95 -3.70
N LYS A 73 6.73 -0.95 -2.38
CA LYS A 73 7.84 -0.85 -1.43
C LYS A 73 8.91 -1.82 -1.93
N ARG A 74 10.08 -1.31 -2.31
CA ARG A 74 11.21 -2.16 -2.68
C ARG A 74 11.38 -3.13 -1.51
N LYS A 75 11.21 -4.43 -1.76
CA LYS A 75 11.69 -5.46 -0.82
C LYS A 75 13.12 -5.06 -0.47
N ARG A 76 13.50 -5.12 0.82
CA ARG A 76 14.82 -4.68 1.29
C ARG A 76 15.86 -5.06 0.24
N LEU A 77 16.41 -4.07 -0.45
CA LEU A 77 17.66 -4.30 -1.15
C LEU A 77 18.59 -4.70 -0.02
N TYR A 78 19.14 -5.92 -0.07
CA TYR A 78 20.28 -6.27 0.76
C TYR A 78 21.25 -5.12 0.63
N HIS A 79 21.39 -4.32 1.69
CA HIS A 79 22.28 -3.19 1.71
C HIS A 79 23.69 -3.77 1.51
N LYS A 80 24.22 -3.68 0.28
CA LYS A 80 25.62 -4.03 -0.01
C LYS A 80 26.60 -3.16 0.80
N GLY A 81 26.12 -2.06 1.41
CA GLY A 81 26.90 -1.17 2.29
C GLY A 81 26.62 -1.32 3.80
N SER A 82 25.64 -2.14 4.22
CA SER A 82 25.62 -2.63 5.60
C SER A 82 26.26 -4.00 5.56
N SER A 83 27.58 -4.04 5.40
CA SER A 83 28.34 -5.24 5.72
C SER A 83 28.19 -5.48 7.22
N ILE A 84 27.11 -6.14 7.60
CA ILE A 84 27.15 -7.03 8.75
C ILE A 84 28.25 -8.00 8.37
N ILE A 85 29.47 -7.75 8.87
CA ILE A 85 30.58 -8.69 8.76
C ILE A 85 30.08 -9.92 9.50
N ARG A 86 29.53 -10.88 8.76
CA ARG A 86 29.22 -12.19 9.31
C ARG A 86 30.58 -12.77 9.65
N LEU A 87 30.93 -12.76 10.94
CA LEU A 87 32.10 -13.45 11.44
C LEU A 87 32.02 -14.89 10.93
N ARG A 88 33.02 -15.32 10.16
CA ARG A 88 33.06 -16.71 9.70
C ARG A 88 33.40 -17.57 10.92
N PRO A 89 32.60 -18.61 11.22
CA PRO A 89 32.93 -19.49 12.33
C PRO A 89 34.21 -20.26 12.01
N THR A 90 35.14 -20.29 12.95
CA THR A 90 36.45 -20.95 12.81
C THR A 90 36.53 -22.31 13.51
N HIS A 91 35.67 -22.56 14.49
CA HIS A 91 35.62 -23.82 15.25
C HIS A 91 34.18 -24.09 15.74
N PRO A 92 33.86 -25.32 16.18
CA PRO A 92 32.55 -25.65 16.76
C PRO A 92 32.20 -24.72 17.93
N ASN A 93 30.91 -24.42 18.10
CA ASN A 93 30.37 -23.55 19.16
C ASN A 93 30.91 -22.10 19.16
N HIS A 94 31.46 -21.63 18.04
CA HIS A 94 31.94 -20.25 17.92
C HIS A 94 30.81 -19.27 17.61
N VAL A 95 29.93 -19.60 16.67
CA VAL A 95 28.84 -18.72 16.21
C VAL A 95 27.55 -19.51 16.16
N TRP A 96 26.54 -19.03 16.88
CA TRP A 96 25.21 -19.62 16.85
C TRP A 96 24.26 -18.76 16.01
N ALA A 97 23.56 -19.41 15.09
CA ALA A 97 22.42 -18.84 14.42
C ALA A 97 21.15 -19.19 15.17
N ILE A 98 20.36 -18.18 15.48
CA ILE A 98 19.09 -18.32 16.18
C ILE A 98 17.99 -17.79 15.26
N ASP A 99 16.97 -18.59 15.00
CA ASP A 99 15.82 -18.19 14.20
C ASP A 99 14.50 -18.60 14.85
N PHE A 100 13.44 -17.89 14.49
CA PHE A 100 12.07 -18.19 14.91
C PHE A 100 11.22 -18.55 13.70
N VAL A 101 10.76 -19.80 13.66
CA VAL A 101 9.77 -20.25 12.68
C VAL A 101 8.38 -20.15 13.31
N HIS A 102 7.42 -19.58 12.58
CA HIS A 102 6.03 -19.48 13.01
C HIS A 102 5.12 -20.13 11.98
N ASP A 103 4.28 -21.05 12.44
CA ASP A 103 3.40 -21.83 11.57
C ASP A 103 2.12 -22.25 12.31
N LYS A 104 1.18 -22.89 11.60
CA LYS A 104 -0.11 -23.34 12.12
C LYS A 104 -0.30 -24.83 11.93
N LEU A 105 -0.79 -25.49 12.97
CA LEU A 105 -1.26 -26.87 12.91
C LEU A 105 -2.54 -26.97 12.06
N SER A 106 -2.86 -28.17 11.60
CA SER A 106 -4.08 -28.46 10.83
C SER A 106 -5.38 -28.05 11.56
N ASN A 107 -5.35 -28.03 12.90
CA ASN A 107 -6.45 -27.57 13.76
C ASN A 107 -6.49 -26.03 13.96
N GLY A 108 -5.69 -25.27 13.20
CA GLY A 108 -5.65 -23.81 13.25
C GLY A 108 -4.86 -23.20 14.42
N ARG A 109 -4.37 -24.02 15.37
CA ARG A 109 -3.54 -23.53 16.47
C ARG A 109 -2.17 -23.11 15.94
N SER A 110 -1.73 -21.91 16.33
CA SER A 110 -0.43 -21.39 15.93
C SER A 110 0.66 -21.90 16.87
N TYR A 111 1.85 -22.17 16.33
CA TYR A 111 3.01 -22.59 17.11
C TYR A 111 4.26 -21.86 16.61
N LYS A 112 5.18 -21.61 17.54
CA LYS A 112 6.49 -21.02 17.24
C LYS A 112 7.58 -22.02 17.60
N MET A 113 8.58 -22.10 16.74
CA MET A 113 9.77 -22.92 16.95
C MET A 113 10.97 -21.98 17.02
N LEU A 114 11.76 -22.14 18.08
CA LEU A 114 13.09 -21.56 18.20
C LEU A 114 14.09 -22.59 17.69
N THR A 115 14.85 -22.25 16.67
CA THR A 115 15.96 -23.07 16.17
C THR A 115 17.27 -22.41 16.56
N VAL A 116 18.16 -23.19 17.18
CA VAL A 116 19.53 -22.79 17.51
C VAL A 116 20.46 -23.73 16.75
N LEU A 117 21.25 -23.17 15.85
CA LEU A 117 22.18 -23.88 14.98
C LEU A 117 23.59 -23.42 15.27
N ASP A 118 24.54 -24.35 15.34
CA ASP A 118 25.95 -24.01 15.27
C ASP A 118 26.35 -23.79 13.81
N GLU A 119 26.82 -22.59 13.46
CA GLU A 119 27.15 -22.24 12.08
C GLU A 119 28.38 -22.98 11.55
N PHE A 120 29.28 -23.44 12.42
CA PHE A 120 30.46 -24.21 12.01
C PHE A 120 30.08 -25.66 11.63
N THR A 121 29.49 -26.39 12.58
CA THR A 121 29.16 -27.81 12.40
C THR A 121 27.87 -28.04 11.62
N ARG A 122 27.04 -27.00 11.42
CA ARG A 122 25.68 -27.08 10.86
C ARG A 122 24.74 -27.98 11.67
N GLN A 123 25.06 -28.25 12.93
CA GLN A 123 24.22 -29.04 13.82
C GLN A 123 23.18 -28.17 14.51
N ALA A 124 21.97 -28.72 14.68
CA ALA A 124 20.93 -28.13 15.50
C ALA A 124 21.24 -28.42 16.98
N LEU A 125 21.64 -27.38 17.70
CA LEU A 125 21.90 -27.45 19.14
C LEU A 125 20.59 -27.53 19.93
N ALA A 126 19.57 -26.82 19.48
CA ALA A 126 18.25 -26.87 20.08
C ALA A 126 17.14 -26.58 19.06
N VAL A 127 16.04 -27.30 19.20
CA VAL A 127 14.76 -26.98 18.54
C VAL A 127 13.68 -26.99 19.62
N VAL A 128 13.23 -25.80 20.00
CA VAL A 128 12.23 -25.66 21.07
C VAL A 128 10.92 -25.21 20.45
N VAL A 129 9.88 -26.03 20.61
CA VAL A 129 8.54 -25.76 20.09
C VAL A 129 7.63 -25.31 21.21
N ARG A 130 6.92 -24.20 21.01
CA ARG A 130 5.85 -23.75 21.90
C ARG A 130 4.59 -23.50 21.10
N CYS A 131 3.52 -24.21 21.46
CA CYS A 131 2.18 -23.88 20.99
C CYS A 131 1.76 -22.55 21.63
N LEU A 132 1.31 -21.61 20.81
CA LEU A 132 0.65 -20.42 21.31
C LEU A 132 -0.72 -20.87 21.80
N ALA A 133 -1.09 -20.46 23.01
CA ALA A 133 -2.48 -20.59 23.44
C ALA A 133 -3.35 -19.87 22.39
N PRO A 134 -4.53 -20.42 22.06
CA PRO A 134 -5.47 -19.67 21.24
C PRO A 134 -5.67 -18.30 21.89
N CYS A 135 -5.42 -17.23 21.14
CA CYS A 135 -5.79 -15.89 21.57
C CYS A 135 -7.31 -15.87 21.63
N VAL A 136 -7.87 -16.23 22.79
CA VAL A 136 -9.25 -15.91 23.11
C VAL A 136 -9.24 -14.40 23.30
N TRP A 137 -9.52 -13.67 22.23
CA TRP A 137 -9.90 -12.27 22.38
C TRP A 137 -11.17 -12.30 23.20
N ALA A 138 -11.10 -11.80 24.44
CA ALA A 138 -12.26 -11.55 25.24
C ALA A 138 -13.12 -10.51 24.51
N THR A 139 -14.15 -10.98 23.82
CA THR A 139 -15.28 -10.18 23.37
C THR A 139 -16.52 -10.98 23.65
N ASP A 140 -17.25 -10.53 24.68
CA ASP A 140 -18.72 -10.54 24.82
C ASP A 140 -19.23 -11.02 26.18
N GLN A 141 -19.31 -10.08 27.12
CA GLN A 141 -20.49 -9.86 27.98
C GLN A 141 -20.56 -8.33 28.15
N GLY A 142 -21.44 -7.59 27.48
CA GLY A 142 -22.87 -7.83 27.38
C GLY A 142 -23.52 -7.04 28.52
N PHE A 143 -23.83 -5.77 28.26
CA PHE A 143 -24.73 -4.98 29.09
C PHE A 143 -26.04 -5.77 29.27
N LEU A 144 -26.41 -6.06 30.52
CA LEU A 144 -27.75 -5.89 31.08
C LEU A 144 -27.62 -5.66 32.59
#